data_AF-A0A6N8G3C7-F1
#
_entry.id   AF-A0A6N8G3C7-F1
#
_cell.length_a   1.000
_cell.length_b   1.000
_cell.length_c   1.000
_cell.angle_alpha   90.00
_cell.angle_beta   90.00
_cell.angle_gamma   90.00
#
_symmetry.space_group_name_H-M   'P 1'
#
loop_
_entity.id
_entity.type
_entity.pdbx_description
1 polymer ?
#
loop_
_entity_poly.entity_id
_entity_poly.type
_entity_poly.pdbx_seq_one_letter_code
_entity_poly.pdbx_strand_id
1 'polypeptide(L)' 'MPSPFDATEVKSDNCVAALLETSMMLQNYELSVPEETRPNNITVTFDSEAGSATIAATIPVTITLDPTGKPVITAEDYIP' A
#
# COMPACT_ATOMS: atom_id res chain seq x y z
N MET A 1 16.22 -22.44 2.54
CA MET A 1 16.37 -21.63 1.32
C MET A 1 15.14 -20.73 1.27
N PRO A 2 15.26 -19.41 1.42
CA PRO A 2 14.08 -18.53 1.38
C PRO A 2 13.47 -18.59 -0.04
N SER A 3 12.14 -18.55 -0.09
CA SER A 3 11.35 -18.55 -1.33
C SER A 3 11.77 -17.39 -2.23
N PRO A 4 11.92 -17.59 -3.56
CA PRO A 4 12.30 -16.53 -4.49
C PRO A 4 11.20 -15.48 -4.72
N PHE A 5 10.07 -15.57 -4.02
CA PHE A 5 9.00 -14.59 -4.08
C PHE A 5 8.53 -14.36 -2.64
N ASP A 6 9.13 -13.35 -2.02
CA ASP A 6 8.61 -12.73 -0.80
C ASP A 6 7.49 -11.78 -1.23
N ALA A 7 6.40 -11.65 -0.46
CA ALA A 7 5.21 -10.88 -0.84
C ALA A 7 5.46 -9.34 -0.99
N THR A 8 6.72 -8.92 -0.90
CA THR A 8 7.24 -7.55 -0.98
C THR A 8 8.06 -7.28 -2.25
N GLU A 9 8.24 -8.27 -3.13
CA GLU A 9 9.02 -8.07 -4.36
C GLU A 9 8.17 -7.49 -5.49
N VAL A 10 8.29 -6.17 -5.65
CA VAL A 10 7.73 -5.41 -6.77
C VAL A 10 8.57 -5.70 -8.01
N LYS A 11 7.94 -6.18 -9.10
CA LYS A 11 8.64 -6.60 -10.32
C LYS A 11 8.97 -5.45 -11.26
N SER A 12 8.37 -4.28 -11.02
CA SER A 12 8.53 -3.09 -11.83
C SER A 12 9.91 -2.43 -11.67
N ASP A 13 10.53 -2.05 -12.78
CA ASP A 13 11.83 -1.35 -12.85
C ASP A 13 11.72 0.19 -12.84
N ASN A 14 10.49 0.71 -12.84
CA ASN A 14 10.16 2.14 -12.77
C ASN A 14 9.33 2.42 -11.51
N CYS A 15 9.70 3.46 -10.75
CA CYS A 15 8.99 3.90 -9.54
C CYS A 15 7.48 4.08 -9.73
N VAL A 16 7.03 4.59 -10.88
CA VAL A 16 5.59 4.79 -11.15
C VAL A 16 4.86 3.45 -11.31
N ALA A 17 5.47 2.51 -12.04
CA ALA A 17 4.92 1.17 -12.19
C ALA A 17 4.98 0.40 -10.86
N ALA A 18 6.04 0.58 -10.09
CA ALA A 18 6.19 0.00 -8.76
C ALA A 18 5.14 0.49 -7.77
N LEU A 19 4.82 1.79 -7.79
CA LEU A 19 3.74 2.37 -6.99
C LEU A 19 2.39 1.74 -7.34
N LEU A 20 2.11 1.58 -8.63
CA LEU A 20 0.87 0.99 -9.10
C LEU A 20 0.74 -0.48 -8.68
N GLU A 21 1.79 -1.26 -8.90
CA GLU A 21 1.86 -2.68 -8.52
C GLU A 21 1.65 -2.85 -7.02
N THR A 22 2.36 -2.07 -6.20
CA THR A 22 2.23 -2.08 -4.73
C THR A 22 0.81 -1.71 -4.30
N SER A 23 0.20 -0.71 -4.95
CA SER A 23 -1.16 -0.26 -4.62
C SER A 23 -2.21 -1.32 -4.96
N MET A 24 -2.06 -2.02 -6.08
CA MET A 24 -2.92 -3.16 -6.43
C MET A 24 -2.72 -4.35 -5.47
N MET A 25 -1.47 -4.61 -5.05
CA MET A 25 -1.16 -5.65 -4.08
C MET A 25 -1.84 -5.38 -2.74
N LEU A 26 -1.71 -4.16 -2.21
CA LEU A 26 -2.38 -3.73 -0.98
C LEU A 26 -3.90 -3.82 -1.09
N GLN A 27 -4.49 -3.34 -2.19
CA GLN A 27 -5.93 -3.44 -2.42
C GLN A 27 -6.41 -4.90 -2.42
N ASN A 28 -5.67 -5.80 -3.08
CA ASN A 28 -6.00 -7.23 -3.09
C ASN A 28 -5.88 -7.85 -1.70
N TYR A 29 -4.91 -7.40 -0.91
CA TYR A 29 -4.74 -7.86 0.47
C TYR A 29 -5.92 -7.42 1.34
N GLU A 30 -6.42 -6.20 1.18
CA GLU A 30 -7.67 -5.76 1.82
C GLU A 30 -8.89 -6.56 1.34
N LEU A 31 -8.99 -6.87 0.05
CA LEU A 31 -10.06 -7.71 -0.49
C LEU A 31 -10.03 -9.15 0.05
N SER A 32 -8.88 -9.64 0.49
CA SER A 32 -8.75 -10.96 1.13
C SER A 32 -9.36 -11.02 2.54
N VAL A 33 -9.52 -9.87 3.19
CA VAL A 33 -10.22 -9.73 4.47
C VAL A 33 -11.74 -9.86 4.23
N PRO A 34 -12.48 -10.55 5.11
CA PRO A 34 -13.93 -10.61 5.05
C PRO A 34 -14.56 -9.22 4.93
N GLU A 35 -15.61 -9.09 4.11
CA GLU A 35 -16.22 -7.81 3.78
C GLU A 35 -16.69 -7.02 5.02
N GLU A 36 -17.16 -7.73 6.05
CA GLU A 36 -17.65 -7.15 7.30
C GLU A 36 -16.56 -6.44 8.13
N THR A 37 -15.30 -6.80 7.94
CA THR A 37 -14.15 -6.25 8.68
C THR A 37 -13.13 -5.60 7.75
N ARG A 38 -13.47 -5.40 6.48
CA ARG A 38 -12.54 -4.89 5.48
C ARG A 38 -12.30 -3.38 5.70
N PRO A 39 -11.04 -2.94 5.81
CA PRO A 39 -10.73 -1.52 6.03
C PRO A 39 -11.05 -0.63 4.82
N ASN A 40 -10.93 -1.14 3.58
CA ASN A 40 -11.16 -0.39 2.33
C ASN A 40 -10.34 0.92 2.28
N ASN A 41 -9.09 0.87 2.75
CA ASN A 41 -8.21 2.03 2.81
C ASN A 41 -7.55 2.31 1.46
N ILE A 42 -7.46 1.33 0.57
CA ILE A 42 -6.89 1.48 -0.78
C ILE A 42 -7.95 1.27 -1.86
N THR A 43 -8.07 2.25 -2.76
CA THR A 43 -8.86 2.13 -3.99
C THR A 43 -8.00 2.53 -5.18
N VAL A 44 -7.86 1.62 -6.15
CA VAL A 44 -7.20 1.89 -7.42
C VAL A 44 -8.24 1.91 -8.53
N THR A 45 -8.29 3.02 -9.28
CA THR A 45 -9.17 3.20 -10.44
C THR A 45 -8.35 3.46 -11.68
N PHE A 46 -8.61 2.70 -12.74
CA PHE A 46 -7.94 2.84 -14.03
C PHE A 46 -8.86 3.53 -15.04
N ASP A 47 -8.33 4.56 -15.69
CA ASP A 47 -8.90 5.16 -16.89
C ASP A 47 -8.01 4.78 -18.09
N SER A 48 -8.45 3.78 -18.85
CA SER A 48 -7.74 3.30 -20.03
C SER A 48 -7.85 4.23 -21.23
N GLU A 49 -8.85 5.11 -21.30
CA GLU A 49 -9.00 6.07 -22.39
C GLU A 49 -8.06 7.26 -22.20
N ALA A 50 -7.91 7.75 -20.96
CA ALA A 50 -6.96 8.79 -20.61
C ALA A 50 -5.54 8.26 -20.34
N GLY A 51 -5.36 6.95 -20.18
CA GLY A 51 -4.08 6.33 -19.85
C GLY A 51 -3.59 6.69 -18.44
N SER A 52 -4.53 6.83 -17.49
CA SER A 52 -4.23 7.28 -16.13
C SER A 52 -4.72 6.29 -15.08
N ALA A 53 -4.03 6.23 -13.95
CA ALA A 53 -4.44 5.47 -12.77
C ALA A 53 -4.56 6.43 -11.59
N THR A 54 -5.70 6.40 -10.90
CA THR A 54 -5.94 7.15 -9.68
C THR A 54 -5.88 6.20 -8.50
N ILE A 55 -4.99 6.50 -7.55
CA ILE A 55 -4.80 5.72 -6.32
C ILE A 55 -5.27 6.59 -5.15
N ALA A 56 -6.34 6.18 -4.49
CA ALA A 56 -6.80 6.78 -3.23
C ALA A 56 -6.37 5.85 -2.08
N ALA A 57 -5.53 6.36 -1.18
CA ALA A 57 -4.96 5.60 -0.08
C ALA A 57 -5.13 6.34 1.27
N THR A 58 -5.73 5.68 2.26
CA THR A 58 -5.87 6.19 3.63
C THR A 58 -5.08 5.29 4.58
N ILE A 59 -3.76 5.51 4.65
CA ILE A 59 -2.87 4.73 5.51
C ILE A 59 -2.86 5.33 6.93
N PRO A 60 -3.12 4.56 7.99
CA PRO A 60 -2.93 5.02 9.35
C PRO A 60 -1.44 5.21 9.65
N VAL A 61 -1.08 6.43 10.05
CA VAL A 61 0.29 6.78 10.48
C VAL A 61 0.26 7.43 11.85
N THR A 62 1.19 7.03 12.70
CA THR A 62 1.41 7.63 14.01
C THR A 62 2.67 8.49 13.96
N ILE A 63 2.52 9.75 14.35
CA ILE A 63 3.60 10.74 14.36
C ILE A 63 4.04 10.96 15.80
N THR A 64 5.31 10.71 16.08
CA THR A 64 5.94 10.95 17.39
C THR A 64 7.18 11.83 17.22
N LEU A 65 7.70 12.35 18.33
CA LEU A 65 8.99 13.05 18.36
C LEU A 65 10.01 12.15 19.05
N ASP A 66 11.16 11.96 18.42
CA ASP A 66 12.28 11.30 19.07
C ASP A 66 12.87 12.19 20.19
N PRO A 67 13.71 11.64 21.08
CA PRO A 67 14.34 12.42 22.16
C PRO A 67 15.24 13.58 21.69
N THR A 68 15.56 13.65 20.40
CA THR A 68 16.33 14.73 19.76
C THR A 68 15.45 15.77 19.06
N GLY A 69 14.12 15.61 19.13
CA GLY A 69 13.13 16.51 18.54
C GLY A 69 12.86 16.25 17.05
N LYS A 70 13.28 15.10 16.50
CA LYS A 70 12.99 14.73 15.10
C LYS A 70 11.61 14.07 15.01
N PRO A 71 10.81 14.40 13.98
CA PRO A 71 9.56 13.70 13.72
C PRO A 71 9.84 12.27 13.27
N VAL A 72 9.24 11.30 13.94
CA VAL A 72 9.23 9.89 13.58
C VAL A 72 7.81 9.56 13.12
N ILE A 73 7.69 9.13 11.86
CA ILE A 73 6.43 8.72 11.26
C ILE A 73 6.47 7.20 11.14
N THR A 74 5.58 6.54 11.86
CA THR A 74 5.44 5.08 11.83
C THR A 74 4.12 4.74 11.17
N ALA A 75 4.16 3.95 10.10
CA ALA A 75 2.94 3.34 9.57
C ALA A 75 2.52 2.20 10.49
N GLU A 76 1.25 2.20 10.90
CA GLU A 76 0.71 1.08 11.67
C GLU A 76 0.27 -0.04 10.72
N ASP A 77 0.56 -1.28 11.10
CA ASP A 77 0.02 -2.43 10.38
C ASP A 77 -1.48 -2.50 10.65
N TYR A 78 -2.27 -2.43 9.58
CA TYR A 78 -3.72 -2.30 9.66
C TYR A 78 -4.44 -3.43 8.92
N ILE A 79 -3.69 -4.36 8.31
CA ILE A 79 -4.26 -5.54 7.67
C ILE A 79 -4.00 -6.74 8.60
N PRO A 80 -5.06 -7.45 9.05
CA PRO A 80 -4.94 -8.54 10.03
C PRO A 80 -4.29 -9.82 9.48
#